data_AF-A0A2E4HGA0-F1
#
_entry.id   AF-A0A2E4HGA0-F1
#
_cell.length_a   1.000
_cell.length_b   1.000
_cell.length_c   1.000
_cell.angle_alpha   90.00
_cell.angle_beta   90.00
_cell.angle_gamma   90.00
#
_symmetry.space_group_name_H-M   'P 1'
#
loop_
_entity.id
_entity.type
_entity.pdbx_description
1 polymer ?
#
loop_
_entity_poly.entity_id
_entity_poly.type
_entity_poly.pdbx_seq_one_letter_code
_entity_poly.pdbx_strand_id
1 'polypeptide(L)' 'MGWLFKTPSDDATEATLRALHTQNTLDTYYEKGKALIFCVITGFVTALAVSWFEQASDVSIWEGTVEWFYNKVREWVN' A
#
# COMPACT_ATOMS: atom_id res chain seq x y z
N MET A 1 -29.93 28.31 -18.25
CA MET A 1 -30.81 28.49 -17.07
C MET A 1 -30.08 27.98 -15.83
N GLY A 2 -29.16 28.73 -15.21
CA GLY A 2 -28.18 28.10 -14.28
C GLY A 2 -27.71 28.88 -13.05
N TRP A 3 -28.28 30.06 -12.75
CA TRP A 3 -28.00 30.79 -11.50
C TRP A 3 -29.30 31.34 -10.88
N LEU A 4 -30.26 31.78 -11.68
CA LEU A 4 -31.50 32.41 -11.23
C LEU A 4 -32.62 31.44 -10.80
N PHE A 5 -32.50 30.14 -11.12
CA PHE A 5 -33.50 29.10 -10.83
C PHE A 5 -32.92 27.94 -10.02
N LYS A 6 -31.87 28.19 -9.21
CA LYS A 6 -31.41 27.17 -8.24
C LYS A 6 -32.44 27.09 -7.13
N THR A 7 -33.12 25.96 -7.04
CA THR A 7 -34.01 25.64 -5.92
C THR A 7 -33.13 25.39 -4.68
N PRO A 8 -33.50 25.83 -3.46
CA PRO A 8 -32.71 25.57 -2.24
C PRO A 8 -32.41 24.08 -2.02
N SER A 9 -33.26 23.21 -2.55
CA SER A 9 -33.07 21.76 -2.56
C SER A 9 -31.86 21.31 -3.38
N ASP A 10 -31.57 21.97 -4.51
CA ASP A 10 -30.46 21.59 -5.39
C ASP A 10 -29.11 21.96 -4.76
N ASP A 11 -29.02 23.14 -4.13
CA ASP A 11 -27.83 23.55 -3.36
C ASP A 11 -27.58 22.64 -2.16
N ALA A 12 -28.65 22.16 -1.50
CA ALA A 12 -28.52 21.17 -0.42
C ALA A 12 -27.97 19.84 -0.93
N THR A 13 -28.45 19.34 -2.08
CA THR A 13 -27.93 18.10 -2.68
C THR A 13 -26.48 18.24 -3.16
N GLU A 14 -26.10 19.35 -3.79
CA GLU A 14 -24.72 19.61 -4.22
C GLU A 14 -23.77 19.72 -3.02
N ALA A 15 -24.21 20.37 -1.94
CA ALA A 15 -23.45 20.47 -0.70
C ALA A 15 -23.25 19.10 -0.03
N THR A 16 -24.30 18.27 0.04
CA THR A 16 -24.18 16.90 0.57
C THR A 16 -23.25 16.05 -0.30
N LEU A 17 -23.34 16.15 -1.63
CA LEU A 17 -22.51 15.38 -2.54
C LEU A 17 -21.03 15.79 -2.44
N ARG A 18 -20.75 17.08 -2.26
CA ARG A 18 -19.40 17.59 -1.97
C ARG A 18 -18.90 17.09 -0.61
N ALA A 19 -19.75 17.07 0.41
CA ALA A 19 -19.39 16.56 1.73
C ALA A 19 -19.04 15.05 1.67
N LEU A 20 -19.85 14.25 0.99
CA LEU A 20 -19.58 12.82 0.76
C LEU A 20 -18.28 12.60 -0.02
N HIS A 21 -18.04 13.37 -1.08
CA HIS A 21 -16.79 13.26 -1.84
C HIS A 21 -15.57 13.58 -0.97
N THR A 22 -15.67 14.62 -0.13
CA THR A 22 -14.58 15.02 0.77
C THR A 22 -14.32 13.93 1.82
N GLN A 23 -15.37 13.32 2.37
CA GLN A 23 -15.26 12.20 3.30
C GLN A 23 -14.60 10.98 2.65
N ASN A 24 -15.02 10.58 1.45
CA ASN A 24 -14.41 9.45 0.74
C ASN A 24 -12.93 9.71 0.41
N THR A 25 -12.59 10.95 0.08
CA THR A 25 -11.20 11.35 -0.20
C THR A 25 -10.35 11.21 1.07
N LEU A 26 -10.86 11.71 2.21
CA LEU A 26 -10.18 11.57 3.50
C LEU A 26 -10.01 10.12 3.89
N ASP A 27 -11.03 9.28 3.73
CA ASP A 27 -10.97 7.86 4.08
C ASP A 27 -9.89 7.13 3.26
N THR A 28 -9.85 7.41 1.95
CA THR A 28 -8.80 6.88 1.06
C THR A 28 -7.39 7.29 1.50
N TYR A 29 -7.21 8.54 1.95
CA TYR A 29 -5.92 8.98 2.47
C TYR A 29 -5.54 8.27 3.78
N TYR A 30 -6.50 8.09 4.68
CA TYR A 30 -6.26 7.38 5.94
C TYR A 30 -5.94 5.91 5.73
N GLU A 31 -6.65 5.22 4.83
CA GLU A 31 -6.38 3.82 4.50
C GLU A 31 -4.98 3.65 3.90
N LYS A 32 -4.61 4.50 2.93
CA LYS A 32 -3.26 4.48 2.34
C LYS A 32 -2.18 4.79 3.39
N GLY A 33 -2.43 5.76 4.26
CA GLY A 33 -1.51 6.09 5.36
C GLY A 33 -1.32 4.92 6.34
N LYS A 34 -2.41 4.28 6.75
CA LYS A 34 -2.36 3.08 7.61
C LYS A 34 -1.61 1.94 6.92
N ALA A 35 -1.90 1.68 5.64
CA ALA A 35 -1.24 0.63 4.87
C ALA A 35 0.28 0.86 4.77
N LEU A 36 0.72 2.11 4.58
CA LEU A 36 2.15 2.43 4.59
C LEU A 36 2.81 2.16 5.94
N ILE A 37 2.16 2.54 7.05
CA ILE A 37 2.66 2.26 8.40
C ILE A 37 2.80 0.76 8.63
N PHE A 38 1.76 -0.02 8.29
CA PHE A 38 1.81 -1.47 8.40
C PHE A 38 2.90 -2.07 7.51
N CYS A 39 3.07 -1.58 6.28
CA CYS A 39 4.13 -2.04 5.38
C CYS A 39 5.53 -1.85 6.00
N VAL A 40 5.80 -0.69 6.61
CA VAL A 40 7.08 -0.42 7.28
C VAL A 40 7.28 -1.33 8.49
N ILE A 41 6.25 -1.50 9.33
CA ILE A 41 6.32 -2.36 10.51
C ILE A 41 6.55 -3.82 10.10
N THR A 42 5.76 -4.33 9.16
CA THR A 42 5.87 -5.71 8.68
C THR A 42 7.24 -5.92 8.02
N GLY A 43 7.71 -5.01 7.18
CA GLY A 43 9.04 -5.09 6.57
C GLY A 43 10.16 -5.13 7.60
N PHE A 44 10.07 -4.31 8.65
CA PHE A 44 11.05 -4.30 9.74
C PHE A 44 11.04 -5.61 10.55
N VAL A 45 9.85 -6.13 10.88
CA VAL A 45 9.69 -7.42 11.57
C VAL A 45 10.25 -8.56 10.72
N THR A 46 9.96 -8.57 9.42
CA THR A 46 10.51 -9.57 8.49
C THR A 46 12.03 -9.51 8.44
N ALA A 47 12.62 -8.32 8.34
CA ALA A 47 14.08 -8.17 8.34
C ALA A 47 14.71 -8.73 9.62
N LEU A 48 14.15 -8.39 10.79
CA LEU A 48 14.64 -8.92 12.07
C LEU A 48 14.47 -10.43 12.19
N ALA A 49 13.34 -10.98 11.74
CA ALA A 49 13.08 -12.41 11.78
C ALA A 49 14.06 -13.19 10.90
N VAL A 50 14.35 -12.68 9.69
CA VAL A 50 15.36 -13.26 8.79
C VAL A 50 16.74 -13.19 9.43
N SER A 51 17.15 -12.03 9.95
CA SER A 51 18.46 -11.89 10.60
C SER A 51 18.61 -12.80 11.82
N TRP A 52 17.55 -12.98 12.61
CA TRP A 52 17.58 -13.92 13.74
C TRP A 52 17.70 -15.38 13.29
N PHE A 53 16.98 -15.75 12.21
CA PHE A 53 17.08 -17.08 11.63
C PHE A 53 18.48 -17.36 11.06
N GLU A 54 19.05 -16.42 10.31
CA GLU A 54 20.43 -16.52 9.77
C GLU A 54 21.49 -16.50 10.88
N GLN A 55 21.20 -15.92 12.05
CA GLN A 55 22.09 -16.03 13.21
C GLN A 55 22.04 -17.43 13.85
N ALA A 56 20.86 -18.05 13.87
CA ALA A 56 20.65 -19.35 14.51
C ALA A 56 21.00 -20.53 13.60
N SER A 57 20.91 -20.33 12.29
CA SER A 57 21.28 -21.31 11.27
C SER A 57 22.36 -20.69 10.41
N ASP A 58 23.50 -21.35 10.25
CA ASP A 58 24.66 -20.93 9.42
C ASP A 58 24.34 -20.81 7.90
N VAL A 59 23.05 -20.69 7.56
CA VAL A 59 22.50 -20.63 6.21
C VAL A 59 22.08 -19.18 5.94
N SER A 60 22.64 -18.57 4.89
CA SER A 60 22.16 -17.27 4.40
C SER A 60 20.99 -17.43 3.44
N ILE A 61 19.83 -16.89 3.82
CA ILE A 61 18.65 -16.78 2.97
C ILE A 61 18.94 -15.83 1.80
N TRP A 62 19.73 -14.78 2.03
CA TRP A 62 20.15 -13.85 0.98
C TRP A 62 20.94 -14.54 -0.12
N GLU A 63 22.00 -15.26 0.24
CA GLU A 63 22.85 -15.97 -0.74
C GLU A 63 22.03 -17.01 -1.50
N GLY A 64 21.20 -17.80 -0.78
CA GLY A 64 20.33 -18.79 -1.41
C GLY A 64 19.33 -18.17 -2.40
N THR A 65 18.81 -16.98 -2.11
CA THR A 65 17.88 -16.27 -3.01
C THR A 65 18.58 -15.77 -4.28
N VAL A 66 19.81 -15.23 -4.15
CA VAL A 66 20.61 -14.78 -5.30
C VAL A 66 21.00 -15.95 -6.19
N GLU A 67 21.45 -17.05 -5.60
CA GLU A 67 21.82 -18.26 -6.33
C GLU A 67 20.63 -18.85 -7.08
N TRP A 68 19.46 -18.96 -6.42
CA TRP A 68 18.23 -19.39 -7.07
C TRP A 68 17.86 -18.50 -8.27
N PHE A 69 17.93 -17.18 -8.11
CA PHE A 69 17.60 -16.24 -9.16
C PHE A 69 18.56 -16.36 -10.36
N TYR A 70 19.87 -16.46 -10.08
CA TYR A 70 20.87 -16.67 -11.12
C TYR A 70 20.61 -17.97 -11.90
N ASN A 71 20.32 -19.06 -11.20
CA ASN A 71 20.00 -20.35 -11.82
C ASN A 71 18.74 -20.25 -12.69
N LYS A 72 17.71 -19.53 -12.25
CA LYS A 72 16.48 -19.30 -13.04
C LYS A 72 16.74 -18.51 -14.32
N VAL A 73 17.55 -17.45 -14.25
CA VAL A 73 17.92 -16.67 -15.44
C VAL A 73 18.75 -17.51 -16.40
N ARG A 74 19.69 -18.31 -15.88
CA ARG A 74 20.53 -19.19 -16.69
C ARG A 74 19.72 -20.27 -17.41
N GLU A 75 18.73 -20.87 -16.75
CA GLU A 75 17.81 -21.83 -17.36
C GLU A 75 16.92 -21.20 -18.43
N TRP A 76 16.57 -19.92 -18.29
CA TRP A 76 15.74 -19.23 -19.27
C TRP A 76 16.49 -18.84 -20.56
N VAL A 77 17.80 -18.57 -20.44
CA VAL A 77 18.66 -18.16 -21.56
C VAL A 77 19.20 -19.36 -22.36
N ASN A 78 19.36 -20.52 -21.74
CA ASN A 78 19.79 -21.77 -22.40
C ASN A 78 18.62 -22.49 -23.06
#